data_AF-A0A435CTS0-F1
#
_entry.id   AF-A0A435CTS0-F1
#
_cell.length_a   1.000
_cell.length_b   1.000
_cell.length_c   1.000
_cell.angle_alpha   90.00
_cell.angle_beta   90.00
_cell.angle_gamma   90.00
#
_symmetry.space_group_name_H-M   'P 1'
#
loop_
_entity.id
_entity.type
_entity.pdbx_description
1 polymer ?
#
loop_
_entity_poly.entity_id
_entity_poly.type
_entity_poly.pdbx_seq_one_letter_code
_entity_poly.pdbx_strand_id
1 'polypeptide(L)'
;ADNPLGVAPKDPNGQDDVLVQAADLHLPVGKPVKVLLRSIDVLHDFYIPEFRAKMDMIPGSVTYFWFTPTRTGTFQVLCAELCGQGHPLMHGVVVVDTEQEYLAWLGQQQTFAQLSAPQQSGSANQPPGKIMASNLGVAANSKLSRSAQ
;
A
#
# COMPACT_ATOMS: atom_id res chain seq x y z
N ALA A 1 4.72 -13.34 15.54
CA ALA A 1 3.87 -14.06 14.57
C ALA A 1 4.53 -13.95 13.20
N ASP A 2 4.79 -15.07 12.53
CA ASP A 2 5.70 -15.18 11.38
C ASP A 2 5.13 -14.67 10.04
N ASN A 3 3.95 -14.03 10.06
CA ASN A 3 3.27 -13.48 8.89
C ASN A 3 2.67 -12.09 9.19
N PRO A 4 3.50 -11.02 9.15
CA PRO A 4 3.06 -9.66 9.43
C PRO A 4 2.21 -9.06 8.30
N LEU A 5 2.42 -9.47 7.05
CA LEU A 5 1.71 -8.94 5.88
C LEU A 5 0.38 -9.66 5.60
N GLY A 6 0.13 -10.80 6.25
CA GLY A 6 -1.05 -11.63 5.97
C GLY A 6 -1.00 -12.39 4.66
N VAL A 7 0.11 -12.34 3.92
CA VAL A 7 0.29 -13.04 2.64
C VAL A 7 0.69 -14.48 2.89
N ALA A 8 0.12 -15.42 2.11
CA ALA A 8 0.50 -16.83 2.14
C ALA A 8 1.49 -17.12 1.01
N PRO A 9 2.80 -17.34 1.26
CA PRO A 9 3.81 -17.45 0.19
C PRO A 9 3.60 -18.62 -0.78
N LYS A 10 2.83 -19.63 -0.35
CA LYS A 10 2.50 -20.83 -1.14
C LYS A 10 1.21 -20.68 -1.94
N ASP A 11 0.46 -19.59 -1.78
CA ASP A 11 -0.74 -19.31 -2.57
C ASP A 11 -0.32 -18.84 -3.97
N PRO A 12 -0.68 -19.57 -5.04
CA PRO A 12 -0.39 -19.14 -6.41
C PRO A 12 -1.06 -17.82 -6.77
N ASN A 13 -2.24 -17.52 -6.20
CA ASN A 13 -3.01 -16.30 -6.47
C ASN A 13 -2.58 -15.12 -5.60
N GLY A 14 -1.65 -15.33 -4.66
CA GLY A 14 -1.10 -14.25 -3.82
C GLY A 14 0.18 -13.63 -4.40
N GLN A 15 0.64 -14.12 -5.55
CA GLN A 15 1.92 -13.69 -6.14
C GLN A 15 1.80 -12.34 -6.85
N ASP A 16 0.62 -12.04 -7.38
CA ASP A 16 0.25 -10.77 -8.03
C ASP A 16 -0.33 -9.74 -7.06
N ASP A 17 -0.47 -10.09 -5.76
CA ASP A 17 -0.89 -9.15 -4.73
C ASP A 17 0.09 -7.97 -4.66
N VAL A 18 -0.44 -6.75 -4.81
CA VAL A 18 0.33 -5.52 -4.70
C VAL A 18 0.52 -5.17 -3.22
N LEU A 19 1.77 -5.06 -2.79
CA LEU A 19 2.10 -4.74 -1.42
C LEU A 19 2.45 -3.26 -1.27
N VAL A 20 1.66 -2.59 -0.45
CA VAL A 20 1.86 -1.18 -0.09
C VAL A 20 2.46 -1.15 1.31
N GLN A 21 3.71 -0.71 1.42
CA GLN A 21 4.41 -0.56 2.70
C GLN A 21 4.43 0.90 3.20
N ALA A 22 3.77 1.81 2.46
CA ALA A 22 3.63 3.20 2.84
C ALA A 22 2.59 3.38 3.97
N ALA A 23 2.71 4.48 4.71
CA ALA A 23 1.76 4.83 5.77
C ALA A 23 0.40 5.32 5.21
N ASP A 24 0.36 5.74 3.96
CA ASP A 24 -0.80 6.38 3.34
C ASP A 24 -1.58 5.37 2.48
N LEU A 25 -2.88 5.25 2.72
CA LEU A 25 -3.78 4.39 1.96
C LEU A 25 -4.39 5.16 0.78
N HIS A 26 -4.14 4.74 -0.45
CA HIS A 26 -4.77 5.36 -1.63
C HIS A 26 -5.99 4.56 -2.10
N LEU A 27 -7.09 5.24 -2.43
CA LEU A 27 -8.34 4.64 -2.90
C LEU A 27 -8.91 5.40 -4.11
N PRO A 28 -9.47 4.72 -5.11
CA PRO A 28 -10.13 5.38 -6.23
C PRO A 28 -11.53 5.89 -5.85
N VAL A 29 -11.84 7.14 -6.19
CA VAL A 29 -13.18 7.71 -6.00
C VAL A 29 -14.26 6.93 -6.78
N GLY A 30 -15.43 6.78 -6.18
CA GLY A 30 -16.62 6.20 -6.82
C GLY A 30 -16.61 4.67 -6.96
N LYS A 31 -15.56 3.97 -6.50
CA LYS A 31 -15.49 2.51 -6.55
C LYS A 31 -15.73 1.90 -5.17
N PRO A 32 -16.52 0.81 -5.05
CA PRO A 32 -16.68 0.11 -3.79
C PRO A 32 -15.36 -0.56 -3.38
N VAL A 33 -14.96 -0.35 -2.13
CA VAL A 33 -13.75 -0.91 -1.54
C VAL A 33 -14.14 -1.79 -0.37
N LYS A 34 -13.64 -3.02 -0.36
CA LYS A 34 -13.72 -3.92 0.79
C LYS A 34 -12.40 -3.87 1.55
N VAL A 35 -12.45 -3.42 2.80
CA VAL A 35 -11.27 -3.36 3.67
C VAL A 35 -11.25 -4.61 4.53
N LEU A 36 -10.18 -5.38 4.43
CA LEU A 36 -9.88 -6.52 5.30
C LEU A 36 -8.88 -6.06 6.35
N LEU A 37 -9.21 -6.27 7.61
CA LEU A 37 -8.44 -5.77 8.74
C LEU A 37 -8.04 -6.92 9.66
N ARG A 38 -6.81 -6.84 10.17
CA ARG A 38 -6.26 -7.79 11.12
C ARG A 38 -5.31 -7.06 12.06
N SER A 39 -5.39 -7.38 13.34
CA SER A 39 -4.37 -6.98 14.30
C SER A 39 -3.33 -8.09 14.52
N ILE A 40 -2.08 -7.69 14.77
CA ILE A 40 -0.95 -8.59 15.09
C ILE A 40 -0.65 -8.66 16.59
N ASP A 41 -1.13 -7.68 17.37
CA ASP A 41 -0.75 -7.48 18.77
C ASP A 41 -1.97 -7.37 19.69
N VAL A 42 -2.70 -6.24 19.66
CA VAL A 42 -3.81 -5.91 20.58
C VAL A 42 -5.05 -5.46 19.81
N LEU A 43 -6.14 -5.17 20.51
CA LEU A 43 -7.30 -4.55 19.89
C LEU A 43 -6.95 -3.15 19.37
N HIS A 44 -7.30 -2.90 18.11
CA HIS A 44 -7.32 -1.56 17.50
C HIS A 44 -8.70 -1.34 16.88
N ASP A 45 -8.98 -0.12 16.42
CA ASP A 45 -10.17 0.17 15.61
C ASP A 45 -9.75 1.08 14.46
N PHE A 46 -9.98 0.63 13.23
CA PHE A 46 -9.71 1.42 12.05
C PHE A 46 -10.91 2.35 11.80
N TYR A 47 -10.73 3.64 12.02
CA TYR A 47 -11.81 4.63 11.91
C TYR A 47 -11.48 5.77 10.95
N ILE A 48 -12.36 6.00 9.97
CA ILE A 48 -12.35 7.19 9.11
C ILE A 48 -13.58 8.05 9.45
N PRO A 49 -13.44 9.15 10.24
CA PRO A 49 -14.57 9.93 10.72
C PRO A 49 -15.46 10.49 9.62
N GLU A 50 -14.88 11.04 8.56
CA GLU A 50 -15.63 11.62 7.45
C GLU A 50 -16.43 10.59 6.66
N PHE A 51 -16.00 9.32 6.67
CA PHE A 51 -16.72 8.24 5.98
C PHE A 51 -17.74 7.58 6.90
N ARG A 52 -17.72 7.91 8.21
CA ARG A 52 -18.49 7.25 9.28
C ARG A 52 -18.30 5.73 9.25
N ALA A 53 -17.12 5.30 8.86
CA ALA A 53 -16.77 3.90 8.69
C ALA A 53 -15.72 3.55 9.73
N LYS A 54 -16.09 2.63 10.64
CA LYS A 54 -15.22 2.11 11.69
C LYS A 54 -15.32 0.59 11.76
N MET A 55 -14.24 -0.08 12.16
CA MET A 55 -14.27 -1.51 12.44
C MET A 55 -13.11 -1.92 13.33
N ASP A 56 -13.44 -2.68 14.37
CA ASP A 56 -12.48 -3.19 15.34
C ASP A 56 -11.58 -4.26 14.69
N MET A 57 -10.29 -4.21 15.00
CA MET A 57 -9.26 -5.13 14.54
C MET A 57 -8.92 -6.07 15.70
N ILE A 58 -9.45 -7.28 15.64
CA ILE A 58 -9.33 -8.26 16.73
C ILE A 58 -8.15 -9.20 16.44
N PRO A 59 -7.16 -9.34 17.34
CA PRO A 59 -6.08 -10.31 17.17
C PRO A 59 -6.62 -11.72 16.90
N GLY A 60 -6.09 -12.37 15.85
CA GLY A 60 -6.48 -13.73 15.47
C GLY A 60 -7.75 -13.84 14.60
N SER A 61 -8.44 -12.73 14.30
CA SER A 61 -9.58 -12.70 13.38
C SER A 61 -9.34 -11.69 12.24
N VAL A 62 -9.97 -11.94 11.09
CA VAL A 62 -10.07 -10.96 10.01
C VAL A 62 -11.45 -10.32 10.08
N THR A 63 -11.49 -9.03 10.40
CA THR A 63 -12.71 -8.23 10.32
C THR A 63 -12.76 -7.49 9.00
N TYR A 64 -13.95 -7.11 8.55
CA TYR A 64 -14.09 -6.41 7.28
C TYR A 64 -15.31 -5.51 7.25
N PHE A 65 -15.19 -4.44 6.48
CA PHE A 65 -16.32 -3.62 6.08
C PHE A 65 -16.10 -3.15 4.64
N TRP A 66 -17.12 -2.55 4.05
CA TRP A 66 -17.01 -1.96 2.73
C TRP A 66 -17.65 -0.59 2.70
N PHE A 67 -17.11 0.28 1.86
CA PHE A 67 -17.64 1.61 1.60
C PHE A 67 -17.28 2.04 0.18
N THR A 68 -17.89 3.12 -0.28
CA THR A 68 -17.58 3.74 -1.56
C THR A 68 -17.21 5.20 -1.28
N PRO A 69 -15.94 5.61 -1.44
CA PRO A 69 -15.57 7.01 -1.25
C PRO A 69 -16.19 7.85 -2.38
N THR A 70 -16.91 8.90 -2.01
CA THR A 70 -17.69 9.72 -2.96
C THR A 70 -17.02 11.04 -3.33
N ARG A 71 -15.94 11.42 -2.63
CA ARG A 71 -15.24 12.70 -2.78
C ARG A 71 -13.73 12.47 -2.73
N THR A 72 -13.00 13.10 -3.64
CA THR A 72 -11.53 13.12 -3.63
C THR A 72 -10.98 13.99 -2.51
N GLY A 73 -9.75 13.69 -2.09
CA GLY A 73 -9.04 14.43 -1.05
C GLY A 73 -8.33 13.53 -0.04
N THR A 74 -7.71 14.15 0.96
CA THR A 74 -7.00 13.45 2.04
C THR A 74 -7.83 13.47 3.31
N PHE A 75 -8.00 12.31 3.93
CA PHE A 75 -8.83 12.13 5.13
C PHE A 75 -8.02 11.41 6.21
N GLN A 76 -8.33 11.72 7.47
CA GLN A 76 -7.65 11.11 8.60
C GLN A 76 -8.20 9.73 8.91
N VAL A 77 -7.29 8.80 9.19
CA VAL A 77 -7.55 7.50 9.80
C VAL A 77 -7.09 7.59 11.25
N LEU A 78 -7.94 7.16 12.17
CA LEU A 78 -7.67 7.19 13.61
C LEU A 78 -7.80 5.79 14.19
N CYS A 79 -7.02 5.50 15.23
CA CYS A 79 -7.29 4.38 16.12
C CYS A 79 -8.39 4.80 17.12
N ALA A 80 -9.55 4.14 17.08
CA ALA A 80 -10.70 4.46 17.95
C ALA A 80 -10.92 3.48 19.11
N GLU A 81 -9.94 2.61 19.39
CA GLU A 81 -9.94 1.66 20.50
C GLU A 81 -8.62 1.79 21.28
N LEU A 82 -8.66 1.75 22.61
CA LEU A 82 -7.47 1.98 23.44
C LEU A 82 -6.45 0.84 23.25
N CYS A 83 -5.41 1.12 22.46
CA CYS A 83 -4.40 0.13 22.07
C CYS A 83 -3.05 0.26 22.80
N GLY A 84 -2.98 1.10 23.84
CA GLY A 84 -1.80 1.29 24.69
C GLY A 84 -1.26 2.72 24.68
N GLN A 85 0.01 2.89 25.08
CA GLN A 85 0.59 4.22 25.31
C GLN A 85 0.70 5.07 24.03
N GLY A 86 0.88 4.43 22.87
CA GLY A 86 0.96 5.09 21.57
C GLY A 86 -0.41 5.47 20.98
N HIS A 87 -1.52 5.07 21.61
CA HIS A 87 -2.87 5.28 21.11
C HIS A 87 -3.17 6.71 20.58
N PRO A 88 -2.84 7.81 21.30
CA PRO A 88 -3.16 9.16 20.80
C PRO A 88 -2.33 9.60 19.58
N LEU A 89 -1.25 8.88 19.26
CA LEU A 89 -0.39 9.15 18.11
C LEU A 89 -0.63 8.16 16.96
N MET A 90 -1.55 7.21 17.14
CA MET A 90 -1.86 6.20 16.13
C MET A 90 -2.88 6.74 15.12
N HIS A 91 -2.38 7.55 14.22
CA HIS A 91 -3.11 8.10 13.08
C HIS A 91 -2.43 7.74 11.76
N GLY A 92 -3.22 7.75 10.70
CA GLY A 92 -2.75 7.60 9.32
C GLY A 92 -3.63 8.43 8.40
N VAL A 93 -3.40 8.34 7.10
CA VAL A 93 -4.23 9.04 6.11
C VAL A 93 -4.73 8.10 5.04
N VAL A 94 -5.92 8.40 4.55
CA VAL A 94 -6.46 7.84 3.31
C VAL A 94 -6.56 8.95 2.29
N VAL A 95 -5.96 8.74 1.12
CA VAL A 95 -6.03 9.62 -0.03
C VAL A 95 -7.03 9.04 -1.01
N VAL A 96 -8.09 9.78 -1.30
CA VAL A 96 -9.06 9.42 -2.33
C VAL A 96 -8.69 10.15 -3.61
N ASP A 97 -8.21 9.38 -4.58
CA ASP A 97 -7.69 9.86 -5.85
C ASP A 97 -8.71 9.73 -6.97
N THR A 98 -8.47 10.45 -8.07
CA THR A 98 -9.09 10.10 -9.35
C THR A 98 -8.59 8.74 -9.82
N GLU A 99 -9.34 8.07 -10.70
CA GLU A 99 -8.92 6.77 -11.24
C GLU A 99 -7.55 6.84 -11.92
N GLN A 100 -7.26 7.92 -12.65
CA GLN A 100 -5.97 8.11 -13.32
C GLN A 100 -4.82 8.22 -12.31
N GLU A 101 -4.98 9.03 -11.27
CA GLU A 101 -3.97 9.23 -10.23
C GLU A 101 -3.76 7.93 -9.42
N TYR A 102 -4.84 7.24 -9.06
CA TYR A 102 -4.78 5.96 -8.36
C TYR A 102 -4.00 4.92 -9.17
N LEU A 103 -4.27 4.79 -10.48
CA LEU A 103 -3.55 3.85 -11.34
C LEU A 103 -2.07 4.23 -11.50
N ALA A 104 -1.75 5.52 -11.59
CA ALA A 104 -0.38 6.00 -11.64
C ALA A 104 0.38 5.70 -10.34
N TRP A 105 -0.26 5.88 -9.19
CA TRP A 105 0.28 5.51 -7.88
C TRP A 105 0.44 3.99 -7.74
N LEU A 106 -0.56 3.22 -8.16
CA LEU A 106 -0.55 1.75 -8.08
C LEU A 106 0.60 1.16 -8.91
N GLY A 107 0.88 1.74 -10.08
CA GLY A 107 1.99 1.31 -10.95
C GLY A 107 3.40 1.53 -10.36
N GLN A 108 3.52 2.28 -9.26
CA GLN A 108 4.78 2.46 -8.54
C GLN A 108 4.99 1.40 -7.45
N GLN A 109 3.93 0.66 -7.10
CA GLN A 109 3.97 -0.36 -6.06
C GLN A 109 4.52 -1.67 -6.61
N GLN A 110 5.03 -2.52 -5.72
CA GLN A 110 5.58 -3.82 -6.08
C GLN A 110 4.62 -4.94 -5.68
N THR A 111 4.54 -5.95 -6.54
CA THR A 111 3.84 -7.20 -6.22
C THR A 111 4.63 -8.03 -5.20
N PHE A 112 3.96 -8.95 -4.52
CA PHE A 112 4.59 -9.88 -3.59
C PHE A 112 5.71 -10.69 -4.27
N ALA A 113 5.50 -11.15 -5.50
CA ALA A 113 6.53 -11.86 -6.26
C ALA A 113 7.78 -11.00 -6.53
N GLN A 114 7.60 -9.72 -6.86
CA GLN A 114 8.70 -8.79 -7.11
C GLN A 114 9.50 -8.49 -5.84
N LEU A 115 8.82 -8.37 -4.69
CA LEU A 115 9.46 -8.15 -3.38
C LEU A 115 10.16 -9.39 -2.83
N SER A 116 9.62 -10.58 -3.11
CA SER A 116 10.12 -11.86 -2.59
C SER A 116 11.23 -12.47 -3.44
N ALA A 117 11.43 -11.96 -4.65
CA ALA A 117 12.53 -12.39 -5.51
C ALA A 117 13.88 -12.04 -4.85
N PRO A 118 14.89 -12.92 -4.90
CA PRO A 118 16.23 -12.57 -4.44
C PRO A 118 16.70 -11.33 -5.18
N GLN A 119 16.96 -10.23 -4.47
CA GLN A 119 17.62 -9.08 -5.08
C GLN A 119 18.95 -9.59 -5.64
N GLN A 120 19.13 -9.52 -6.96
CA GLN A 120 20.47 -9.59 -7.52
C GLN A 120 21.23 -8.39 -6.96
N SER A 121 22.02 -8.62 -5.92
CA SER A 121 23.02 -7.69 -5.45
C SER A 121 23.94 -7.42 -6.64
N GLY A 122 23.76 -6.30 -7.30
CA GLY A 122 24.74 -5.77 -8.22
C GLY A 122 26.02 -5.55 -7.43
N SER A 123 26.93 -6.52 -7.47
CA SER A 123 28.27 -6.39 -6.94
C SER A 123 28.93 -5.22 -7.66
N ALA A 124 28.98 -4.07 -7.01
CA ALA A 124 29.77 -2.93 -7.44
C ALA A 124 31.25 -3.34 -7.39
N ASN A 125 31.73 -4.01 -8.43
CA ASN A 125 33.15 -4.15 -8.66
C ASN A 125 33.60 -2.94 -9.49
N GLN A 126 33.83 -1.82 -8.81
CA GLN A 126 34.36 -0.60 -9.42
C GLN A 126 35.81 -0.43 -8.97
N PRO A 127 36.79 -0.47 -9.90
CA PRO A 127 38.18 -0.23 -9.55
C PRO A 127 38.37 1.21 -9.05
N PRO A 128 39.32 1.47 -8.12
CA PRO A 128 39.46 2.77 -7.50
C PRO A 128 40.06 3.77 -8.48
N GLY A 129 39.27 4.79 -8.83
CA GLY A 129 39.76 6.03 -9.44
C GLY A 129 39.07 6.39 -10.75
N LYS A 130 38.08 7.28 -10.68
CA LYS A 130 38.14 8.64 -11.24
C LYS A 130 36.79 9.33 -11.02
N ILE A 131 36.84 10.47 -10.36
CA ILE A 131 35.71 11.37 -10.11
C ILE A 131 35.30 11.98 -11.44
N MET A 132 34.03 11.86 -11.84
CA MET A 132 33.44 12.70 -12.90
C MET A 132 32.00 13.04 -12.52
N ALA A 133 31.79 14.30 -12.17
CA ALA A 133 30.48 14.92 -12.16
C ALA A 133 29.97 15.06 -13.60
N SER A 134 28.71 14.71 -13.87
CA SER A 134 27.89 15.36 -14.91
C SER A 134 26.44 14.88 -14.87
N ASN A 135 25.57 15.74 -14.33
CA ASN A 135 24.29 16.18 -14.85
C ASN A 135 23.62 15.46 -16.04
N LEU A 136 22.30 15.29 -15.85
CA LEU A 136 21.20 15.31 -16.83
C LEU A 136 21.15 14.26 -17.95
N GLY A 137 20.01 13.56 -18.04
CA GLY A 137 19.60 12.93 -19.30
C GLY A 137 18.49 11.89 -19.16
N VAL A 138 17.24 12.32 -19.37
CA VAL A 138 16.11 11.63 -20.04
C VAL A 138 16.21 10.10 -20.21
N ALA A 139 15.22 9.39 -19.67
CA ALA A 139 14.79 8.10 -20.22
C ALA A 139 13.29 8.14 -20.50
N ALA A 140 12.96 8.48 -21.75
CA ALA A 140 11.71 8.14 -22.36
C ALA A 140 11.63 6.61 -22.50
N ASN A 141 10.49 6.00 -22.15
CA ASN A 141 10.09 4.75 -22.77
C ASN A 141 8.60 4.81 -23.08
N SER A 142 8.35 5.17 -24.33
CA SER A 142 7.09 4.96 -25.03
C SER A 142 6.94 3.47 -25.35
N LYS A 143 5.86 2.85 -24.85
CA LYS A 143 5.10 1.86 -25.62
C LYS A 143 3.63 1.96 -25.23
N LEU A 144 2.91 2.81 -25.97
CA LEU A 144 1.54 2.51 -26.32
C LEU A 144 1.57 1.31 -27.28
N SER A 145 0.80 0.26 -27.02
CA SER A 145 0.20 -0.53 -28.09
C SER A 145 -1.29 -0.66 -27.83
N ARG A 146 -2.06 0.07 -28.63
CA ARG A 146 -3.50 -0.12 -28.82
C ARG A 146 -3.75 -1.45 -29.54
N SER A 147 -4.96 -1.94 -29.31
CA SER A 147 -5.68 -3.06 -29.90
C SER A 147 -5.39 -3.39 -31.37
N ALA A 148 -5.44 -4.69 -31.67
CA ALA A 148 -5.85 -5.20 -32.97
C ALA A 148 -6.76 -6.44 -32.75
N GLN A 149 -7.99 -6.31 -33.27
CA GLN A 149 -9.00 -7.32 -33.64
C GLN A 149 -9.72 -8.09 -32.53
#